data_AF-A0AAW2P8P2-F1
#
_entry.id   AF-A0AAW2P8P2-F1
#
_cell.length_a   1.000
_cell.length_b   1.000
_cell.length_c   1.000
_cell.angle_alpha   90.00
_cell.angle_beta   90.00
_cell.angle_gamma   90.00
#
_symmetry.space_group_name_H-M   'P 1'
#
loop_
_entity.id
_entity.type
_entity.pdbx_description
1 polymer ?
#
loop_
_entity_poly.entity_id
_entity_poly.type
_entity_poly.pdbx_seq_one_letter_code
_entity_poly.pdbx_strand_id
1 'polypeptide(L)'
;MHLIRHNLDVMHIEINVFDNTFSNVMDINRKKKHNLNARKDLKIICNRLKFELDERRPNVMPKAIYTLMKNQKRRICERIHGLKFPDGYSLTLLAALT
;
A
#
# COMPACT_ATOMS: atom_id res chain seq x y z
N MET A 1 21.98 17.75 30.50
CA MET A 1 21.76 17.73 29.05
C MET A 1 20.41 17.05 28.82
N HIS A 2 19.36 17.82 28.49
CA HIS A 2 18.00 17.28 28.33
C HIS A 2 17.92 16.50 27.01
N LEU A 3 17.88 15.17 27.09
CA LEU A 3 17.62 14.32 25.94
C LEU A 3 16.12 14.35 25.66
N ILE A 4 15.64 15.35 24.92
CA ILE A 4 14.30 15.28 24.34
C ILE A 4 14.35 14.17 23.31
N ARG A 5 13.92 12.96 23.70
CA ARG A 5 13.73 11.85 22.77
C ARG A 5 12.83 12.35 21.66
N HIS A 6 13.25 12.19 20.41
CA HIS A 6 12.46 12.56 19.24
C HIS A 6 11.01 12.11 19.42
N ASN A 7 10.11 13.08 19.58
CA ASN A 7 8.69 12.82 19.79
C ASN A 7 8.10 12.41 18.44
N LEU A 8 8.33 11.15 18.07
CA LEU A 8 7.75 10.53 16.89
C LEU A 8 6.29 10.25 17.22
N ASP A 9 5.40 10.89 16.49
CA ASP A 9 3.97 10.60 16.56
C ASP A 9 3.73 9.21 15.94
N VAL A 10 3.73 8.20 16.82
CA VAL A 10 3.60 6.78 16.44
C VAL A 10 2.30 6.54 15.68
N MET A 11 1.20 7.19 16.08
CA MET A 11 -0.09 7.02 15.42
C MET A 11 -0.04 7.52 13.96
N HIS A 12 0.59 8.67 13.71
CA HIS A 12 0.78 9.18 12.35
C HIS A 12 1.70 8.30 11.50
N ILE A 13 2.72 7.69 12.12
CA ILE A 13 3.62 6.76 11.43
C ILE A 13 2.86 5.48 11.06
N GLU A 14 2.13 4.90 12.02
CA GLU A 14 1.36 3.68 11.82
C GLU A 14 0.29 3.87 10.75
N ILE A 15 -0.48 4.96 10.78
CA ILE A 15 -1.51 5.22 9.77
C ILE A 15 -0.92 5.42 8.38
N ASN A 16 0.23 6.09 8.27
CA ASN A 16 0.89 6.31 7.00
C ASN A 16 1.50 5.02 6.43
N VAL A 17 2.08 4.16 7.28
CA VAL A 17 2.58 2.85 6.87
C VAL A 17 1.40 1.97 6.42
N PHE A 18 0.31 1.96 7.18
CA PHE A 18 -0.89 1.21 6.84
C PHE A 18 -1.51 1.69 5.52
N ASP A 19 -1.80 2.97 5.34
CA ASP A 19 -2.45 3.49 4.12
C ASP A 19 -1.58 3.22 2.87
N ASN A 20 -0.26 3.39 2.98
CA ASN A 20 0.66 3.10 1.88
C ASN A 20 0.70 1.61 1.52
N THR A 21 0.80 0.73 2.52
CA THR A 21 0.86 -0.73 2.29
C THR A 21 -0.48 -1.25 1.77
N PHE A 22 -1.59 -0.78 2.35
CA PHE A 22 -2.94 -1.12 1.94
C PHE A 22 -3.21 -0.67 0.49
N SER A 23 -2.90 0.59 0.15
CA SER A 23 -3.10 1.13 -1.20
C SER A 23 -2.31 0.37 -2.27
N ASN A 24 -1.11 -0.09 -1.95
CA ASN A 24 -0.25 -0.90 -2.82
C ASN A 24 -0.83 -2.29 -3.09
N VAL A 25 -1.20 -3.00 -2.02
CA VAL A 25 -1.71 -4.37 -2.07
C VAL A 25 -3.11 -4.41 -2.70
N MET A 26 -3.93 -3.40 -2.42
CA MET A 26 -5.27 -3.23 -2.99
C MET A 26 -5.27 -2.59 -4.38
N ASP A 27 -4.11 -2.18 -4.90
CA ASP A 27 -3.96 -1.57 -6.24
C ASP A 27 -4.91 -0.38 -6.44
N ILE A 28 -4.99 0.49 -5.43
CA ILE A 28 -5.83 1.69 -5.44
C ILE A 28 -5.17 2.73 -6.35
N ASN A 29 -5.91 3.14 -7.39
CA ASN A 29 -5.42 4.13 -8.34
C ASN A 29 -5.07 5.44 -7.62
N ARG A 30 -3.98 6.08 -8.05
CA ARG A 30 -3.42 7.35 -7.50
C ARG A 30 -2.83 7.27 -6.07
N LYS A 31 -3.11 6.23 -5.29
CA LYS A 31 -2.49 5.99 -3.97
C LYS A 31 -1.35 4.97 -3.99
N LYS A 32 -1.34 4.02 -4.93
CA LYS A 32 -0.27 3.03 -5.05
C LYS A 32 1.07 3.65 -5.47
N LYS A 33 2.14 3.20 -4.84
CA LYS A 33 3.54 3.60 -5.12
C LYS A 33 4.17 2.84 -6.29
N HIS A 34 3.44 1.89 -6.89
CA HIS A 34 3.90 1.18 -8.10
C HIS A 34 3.47 1.99 -9.31
N ASN A 35 4.34 2.90 -9.73
CA ASN A 35 4.15 3.74 -10.91
C ASN A 35 5.15 3.34 -12.02
N LEU A 36 5.03 4.01 -13.18
CA LEU A 36 5.88 3.74 -14.33
C LEU A 36 7.37 3.93 -14.01
N ASN A 37 7.72 4.94 -13.21
CA ASN A 37 9.10 5.22 -12.82
C ASN A 37 9.65 4.11 -11.94
N ALA A 38 8.89 3.66 -10.92
CA ALA A 38 9.27 2.54 -10.08
C ALA A 38 9.52 1.24 -10.89
N ARG A 39 8.82 1.06 -12.03
CA ARG A 39 9.07 -0.06 -12.93
C ARG A 39 10.33 0.10 -13.77
N LYS A 40 10.65 1.32 -14.20
CA LYS A 40 11.94 1.63 -14.84
C LYS A 40 13.09 1.40 -13.86
N ASP A 41 12.92 1.82 -12.61
CA ASP A 41 13.91 1.62 -11.54
C ASP A 41 14.11 0.13 -11.24
N LEU A 42 13.04 -0.69 -11.26
CA LEU A 42 13.16 -2.13 -11.07
C LEU A 42 14.01 -2.83 -12.13
N LYS A 43 13.99 -2.35 -13.39
CA LYS A 43 14.85 -2.85 -14.47
C LYS A 43 16.32 -2.57 -14.15
N ILE A 44 16.62 -1.37 -13.64
CA ILE A 44 17.98 -0.92 -13.35
C ILE A 44 18.53 -1.57 -12.06
N ILE A 45 17.72 -1.62 -11.01
CA ILE A 45 18.17 -1.96 -9.65
C ILE A 45 18.01 -3.46 -9.34
N CYS A 46 16.93 -4.09 -9.82
CA CYS A 46 16.51 -5.41 -9.33
C CYS A 46 16.68 -6.54 -10.35
N ASN A 47 16.98 -6.26 -11.62
CA ASN A 47 17.14 -7.24 -12.71
C ASN A 47 16.05 -8.35 -12.70
N ARG A 48 14.79 -7.97 -12.49
CA ARG A 48 13.65 -8.90 -12.44
C ARG A 48 12.83 -8.81 -13.72
N LEU A 49 13.32 -9.46 -14.77
CA LEU A 49 12.72 -9.50 -16.11
C LEU A 49 11.20 -9.74 -16.13
N LYS A 50 10.68 -10.60 -15.24
CA LYS A 50 9.24 -10.91 -15.14
C LYS A 50 8.35 -9.72 -14.74
N PHE A 51 8.94 -8.64 -14.23
CA PHE A 51 8.23 -7.46 -13.72
C PHE A 51 8.63 -6.17 -14.43
N GLU A 52 9.46 -6.27 -15.47
CA GLU A 52 9.82 -5.15 -16.32
C GLU A 52 8.64 -4.69 -17.18
N LEU A 53 8.70 -3.45 -17.62
CA LEU A 53 7.75 -2.93 -18.61
C LEU A 53 8.02 -3.61 -19.95
N ASP A 54 6.94 -3.99 -20.64
CA ASP A 54 7.04 -4.43 -22.02
C ASP A 54 7.30 -3.19 -22.90
N GLU A 55 8.48 -3.13 -23.52
CA GLU A 55 8.87 -2.04 -24.42
C GLU A 55 7.94 -1.94 -25.65
N ARG A 56 7.28 -3.05 -26.03
CA ARG A 56 6.28 -3.07 -27.10
C ARG A 56 4.93 -2.52 -26.65
N ARG A 57 4.68 -2.48 -25.33
CA ARG A 57 3.45 -1.99 -24.71
C ARG A 57 3.77 -1.11 -23.50
N PRO A 58 4.42 0.06 -23.71
CA PRO A 58 4.92 0.90 -22.61
C PRO A 58 3.80 1.43 -21.69
N ASN A 59 2.55 1.46 -22.18
CA ASN A 59 1.38 1.88 -21.42
C ASN A 59 0.73 0.77 -20.59
N VAL A 60 1.16 -0.50 -20.75
CA VAL A 60 0.59 -1.64 -20.02
C VAL A 60 1.54 -2.04 -18.91
N MET A 61 1.24 -1.61 -17.69
CA MET A 61 2.01 -2.01 -16.52
C MET A 61 1.57 -3.40 -16.04
N PRO A 62 2.47 -4.39 -15.95
CA PRO A 62 2.12 -5.67 -15.36
C PRO A 62 1.72 -5.47 -13.89
N LYS A 63 0.73 -6.23 -13.41
CA LYS A 63 0.36 -6.18 -11.99
C LYS A 63 1.54 -6.59 -11.12
N ALA A 64 1.63 -6.00 -9.92
CA ALA A 64 2.65 -6.43 -8.98
C ALA A 64 2.26 -7.80 -8.38
N ILE A 65 3.26 -8.59 -7.99
CA ILE A 65 3.04 -9.95 -7.45
C ILE A 65 2.21 -9.99 -6.17
N TYR A 66 2.27 -8.92 -5.39
CA TYR A 66 1.54 -8.77 -4.14
C TYR A 66 0.18 -8.08 -4.34
N THR A 67 -0.19 -7.72 -5.57
CA THR A 67 -1.52 -7.16 -5.84
C THR A 67 -2.56 -8.25 -5.70
N LEU A 68 -3.54 -8.00 -4.85
CA LEU A 68 -4.61 -8.96 -4.59
C LEU A 68 -5.55 -9.12 -5.78
N MET A 69 -6.04 -10.34 -5.95
CA MET A 69 -7.12 -10.64 -6.88
C MET A 69 -8.47 -10.15 -6.34
N LYS A 70 -9.48 -10.00 -7.22
CA LYS A 70 -10.80 -9.46 -6.86
C LYS A 70 -11.47 -10.22 -5.69
N ASN A 71 -11.36 -11.54 -5.67
CA ASN A 71 -11.87 -12.40 -4.59
C ASN A 71 -11.13 -12.16 -3.26
N GLN A 72 -9.81 -12.00 -3.29
CA GLN A 72 -9.00 -11.72 -2.10
C GLN A 72 -9.29 -10.33 -1.55
N LYS A 73 -9.42 -9.31 -2.41
CA LYS A 73 -9.83 -7.95 -2.03
C LYS A 73 -11.18 -7.98 -1.31
N ARG A 74 -12.17 -8.68 -1.88
CA ARG A 74 -13.50 -8.83 -1.27
C ARG A 74 -13.42 -9.44 0.13
N ARG A 75 -12.71 -10.56 0.29
CA ARG A 75 -12.56 -11.23 1.60
C ARG A 75 -11.91 -10.32 2.65
N ILE A 76 -10.95 -9.49 2.24
CA ILE A 76 -10.30 -8.54 3.14
C ILE A 76 -11.26 -7.41 3.51
N CYS A 77 -11.97 -6.82 2.54
CA CYS A 77 -12.99 -5.81 2.80
C CYS A 77 -14.09 -6.32 3.76
N GLU A 78 -14.59 -7.53 3.54
CA GLU A 78 -15.58 -8.17 4.43
C GLU A 78 -15.02 -8.36 5.84
N ARG A 79 -13.77 -8.82 5.97
CA ARG A 79 -13.13 -9.02 7.27
C ARG A 79 -12.91 -7.71 8.01
N ILE A 80 -12.46 -6.67 7.31
CA ILE A 80 -12.27 -5.33 7.87
C ILE A 80 -13.61 -4.74 8.33
N HIS A 81 -14.65 -4.86 7.51
CA HIS A 81 -16.00 -4.41 7.87
C HIS A 81 -16.54 -5.13 9.11
N GLY A 82 -16.17 -6.40 9.30
CA GLY A 82 -16.53 -7.18 10.49
C GLY A 82 -15.68 -6.92 11.73
N LEU A 83 -14.61 -6.12 11.65
CA LEU A 83 -13.78 -5.81 12.81
C LEU A 83 -14.54 -4.89 13.77
N LYS A 84 -14.73 -5.37 15.00
CA LYS A 84 -15.15 -4.53 16.12
C LYS A 84 -13.92 -4.24 16.97
N PHE A 85 -13.61 -2.97 17.13
CA PHE A 85 -12.57 -2.55 18.04
C PHE A 85 -13.19 -2.26 19.42
N PRO A 86 -12.53 -2.63 20.51
CA PRO A 86 -13.07 -2.45 21.86
C PRO A 86 -13.23 -0.98 22.29
N ASP A 87 -12.64 -0.03 21.55
CA ASP A 87 -12.48 1.36 21.97
C ASP A 87 -12.58 2.28 20.74
N GLY A 88 -13.30 3.41 20.86
CA GLY A 88 -13.53 4.40 19.79
C GLY A 88 -12.28 5.13 19.25
N TYR A 89 -11.07 4.71 19.63
CA TYR A 89 -9.80 5.22 19.10
C TYR A 89 -9.45 4.65 17.71
N SER A 90 -10.09 3.56 17.32
CA SER A 90 -9.92 2.92 16.01
C SER A 90 -10.66 3.62 14.87
N LEU A 91 -11.39 4.72 15.13
CA LEU A 91 -12.18 5.43 14.13
C LEU A 91 -11.33 6.03 13.00
N THR A 92 -10.05 6.32 13.22
CA THR A 92 -9.15 6.87 12.19
C THR A 92 -8.84 5.85 11.08
N LEU A 93 -8.74 4.56 11.44
CA LEU A 93 -8.51 3.48 10.46
C LEU A 93 -9.75 3.21 9.61
N LEU A 94 -10.95 3.34 10.18
CA LEU A 94 -12.20 3.16 9.45
C LEU A 94 -12.45 4.33 8.48
N ALA A 95 -12.18 5.57 8.92
CA ALA A 95 -12.34 6.77 8.09
C ALA A 95 -11.37 6.83 6.90
N ALA A 96 -10.21 6.19 6.98
CA ALA A 96 -9.27 6.08 5.85
C ALA A 96 -9.71 5.07 4.77
N LEU A 97 -10.69 4.21 5.10
CA LEU A 97 -11.16 3.11 4.26
C LEU A 97 -12.55 3.36 3.63
N THR A 98 -13.27 4.39 4.08
CA THR A 98 -14.52 4.91 3.47
C THR A 98 -14.22 6.03 2.49
#